data_AF-A0A5K1V273-F1
#
_entry.id   AF-A0A5K1V273-F1
#
_cell.length_a   1.000
_cell.length_b   1.000
_cell.length_c   1.000
_cell.angle_alpha   90.00
_cell.angle_beta   90.00
_cell.angle_gamma   90.00
#
_symmetry.space_group_name_H-M   'P 1'
#
loop_
_entity.id
_entity.type
_entity.pdbx_description
1 polymer ?
#
loop_
_entity_poly.entity_id
_entity_poly.type
_entity_poly.pdbx_seq_one_letter_code
_entity_poly.pdbx_strand_id
1 'polypeptide(L)'
;MIDIETLNSLLFSTNNGLLLSICRNLIYDIEDLLCIKNASIVLNYFSNYGKIEELFLWAFKEENCNLKTAYLEEKNEVEFNRFYSIFNRVYSLQEVNEFQRNICKPIIETPEYFEQLNIELLKSPKEEFTEEMIEMSNQSLGTLREIILIMIESMKNNIEQLPKEYCSILKYIIEHETINLNKQEIQIIYEELFAVFIQQSIVPFLQNEVLLRKVYKKELIDQNINKIKFIAETFKTFQFKSNENYVLLLRNCIDENGLSELFNKIINQAEIIQHPKPFEQLNNLILLLHSSILPIKRNLSHEVSAKLLKALEIPACCYDDFLVYNKLIQNIANFTMNYYHCFRETLDKAEAQSKELEEIKSQIENAKKELKSKKLKNCNLQIRLDDLKSKNEQDDEMDVMSFLREMAKEKQENQRLAEMHTKEKKDKKHSDKKKEKRKSFVKDDEIPVARSLSSFEGKDKDGGKNSYYKRENCASVCISSEYEEKKKNRLSRSFLGLFDKKKKEKKSGDESGCDSSVLDSSETVYPVSVSANTPSLRSNVHL
;
A
#
# COMPACT_ATOMS: atom_id res chain seq x y z
N MET A 1 30.49 25.40 -30.65
CA MET A 1 30.75 23.96 -30.52
C MET A 1 30.77 23.61 -29.05
N ILE A 2 30.02 22.58 -28.65
CA ILE A 2 29.90 22.13 -27.25
C ILE A 2 31.27 21.75 -26.68
N ASP A 3 31.56 22.23 -25.46
CA ASP A 3 32.79 21.97 -24.73
C ASP A 3 32.66 20.68 -23.91
N ILE A 4 33.01 19.57 -24.56
CA ILE A 4 32.94 18.21 -24.00
C ILE A 4 33.91 18.03 -22.84
N GLU A 5 35.08 18.66 -22.86
CA GLU A 5 36.08 18.56 -21.78
C GLU A 5 35.55 19.21 -20.50
N THR A 6 35.00 20.43 -20.61
CA THR A 6 34.33 21.07 -19.47
C THR A 6 33.13 20.25 -19.01
N LEU A 7 32.26 19.77 -19.91
CA LEU A 7 31.10 18.95 -19.54
C LEU A 7 31.51 17.69 -18.76
N ASN A 8 32.52 16.96 -19.23
CA ASN A 8 33.02 15.76 -18.56
C ASN A 8 33.65 16.09 -17.20
N SER A 9 34.40 17.19 -17.09
CA SER A 9 34.95 17.65 -15.80
C SER A 9 33.86 17.98 -14.76
N LEU A 10 32.69 18.44 -15.22
CA LEU A 10 31.55 18.70 -14.35
C LEU A 10 30.78 17.43 -14.00
N LEU A 11 30.58 16.52 -14.96
CA LEU A 11 29.76 15.33 -14.81
C LEU A 11 30.45 14.21 -14.01
N PHE A 12 31.73 13.97 -14.25
CA PHE A 12 32.52 12.93 -13.59
C PHE A 12 33.07 13.36 -12.21
N SER A 13 32.87 14.62 -11.82
CA SER A 13 33.25 15.09 -10.49
C SER A 13 32.08 14.96 -9.51
N THR A 14 32.26 14.12 -8.50
CA THR A 14 31.33 13.97 -7.37
C THR A 14 31.05 15.28 -6.64
N ASN A 15 32.05 16.18 -6.56
CA ASN A 15 31.96 17.44 -5.83
C ASN A 15 31.10 18.51 -6.52
N ASN A 16 30.89 18.41 -7.84
CA ASN A 16 30.17 19.43 -8.62
C ASN A 16 28.63 19.28 -8.53
N GLY A 17 28.12 18.16 -8.02
CA GLY A 17 26.68 17.92 -7.84
C GLY A 17 25.88 17.77 -9.15
N LEU A 18 26.51 17.79 -10.33
CA LEU A 18 25.83 17.66 -11.61
C LEU A 18 25.14 16.31 -11.79
N LEU A 19 25.87 15.22 -11.55
CA LEU A 19 25.31 13.87 -11.61
C LEU A 19 24.15 13.69 -10.61
N LEU A 20 24.32 14.16 -9.37
CA LEU A 20 23.27 14.15 -8.35
C LEU A 20 22.02 14.95 -8.78
N SER A 21 22.21 16.13 -9.39
CA SER A 21 21.12 16.95 -9.89
C SER A 21 20.39 16.32 -11.08
N ILE A 22 21.11 15.68 -12.00
CA ILE A 22 20.53 14.89 -13.09
C ILE A 22 19.67 13.77 -12.49
N CYS A 23 20.23 12.97 -11.60
CA CYS A 23 19.53 11.81 -11.04
C CYS A 23 18.31 12.21 -10.22
N ARG A 24 18.41 13.19 -9.31
CA ARG A 24 17.25 13.64 -8.50
C ARG A 24 16.08 14.20 -9.30
N ASN A 25 16.34 14.81 -10.47
CA ASN A 25 15.28 15.41 -11.29
C ASN A 25 14.75 14.46 -12.40
N LEU A 26 15.58 13.53 -12.88
CA LEU A 26 15.30 12.74 -14.09
C LEU A 26 15.32 11.22 -13.89
N ILE A 27 15.85 10.75 -12.75
CA ILE A 27 16.09 9.34 -12.42
C ILE A 27 15.61 9.06 -10.97
N TYR A 28 14.30 9.18 -10.74
CA TYR A 28 13.70 9.18 -9.38
C TYR A 28 12.76 8.00 -9.08
N ASP A 29 12.25 7.29 -10.08
CA ASP A 29 11.29 6.17 -9.92
C ASP A 29 11.65 5.01 -10.85
N ILE A 30 11.84 3.83 -10.28
CA ILE A 30 12.29 2.63 -10.99
C ILE A 30 11.21 2.01 -11.88
N GLU A 31 9.93 2.34 -11.65
CA GLU A 31 8.80 1.87 -12.46
C GLU A 31 8.45 2.86 -13.60
N ASP A 32 9.03 4.06 -13.60
CA ASP A 32 8.81 5.08 -14.64
C ASP A 32 9.68 4.79 -15.88
N LEU A 33 9.02 4.52 -17.01
CA LEU A 33 9.67 4.25 -18.31
C LEU A 33 10.56 5.42 -18.78
N LEU A 34 10.24 6.67 -18.45
CA LEU A 34 11.07 7.83 -18.78
C LEU A 34 12.32 7.87 -17.88
N CYS A 35 12.19 7.56 -16.60
CA CYS A 35 13.32 7.41 -15.68
C CYS A 35 14.30 6.34 -16.17
N ILE A 36 13.81 5.14 -16.50
CA ILE A 36 14.63 4.04 -17.04
C ILE A 36 15.33 4.45 -18.35
N LYS A 37 14.65 5.19 -19.23
CA LYS A 37 15.26 5.74 -20.46
C LYS A 37 16.35 6.77 -20.16
N ASN A 38 16.12 7.69 -19.24
CA ASN A 38 17.09 8.72 -18.84
C ASN A 38 18.33 8.08 -18.18
N ALA A 39 18.11 7.10 -17.31
CA ALA A 39 19.17 6.32 -16.69
C ALA A 39 20.00 5.53 -17.71
N SER A 40 19.38 4.96 -18.74
CA SER A 40 20.10 4.33 -19.87
C SER A 40 21.00 5.32 -20.62
N ILE A 41 20.54 6.55 -20.85
CA ILE A 41 21.37 7.60 -21.48
C ILE A 41 22.60 7.93 -20.62
N VAL A 42 22.43 8.08 -19.30
CA VAL A 42 23.55 8.35 -18.38
C VAL A 42 24.49 7.16 -18.29
N LEU A 43 23.97 5.95 -18.10
CA LEU A 43 24.75 4.71 -17.99
C LEU A 43 25.61 4.47 -19.23
N ASN A 44 25.00 4.54 -20.42
CA ASN A 44 25.72 4.39 -21.68
C ASN A 44 26.81 5.47 -21.83
N TYR A 45 26.55 6.72 -21.41
CA TYR A 45 27.55 7.78 -21.47
C TYR A 45 28.77 7.44 -20.59
N PHE A 46 28.56 6.99 -19.35
CA PHE A 46 29.66 6.59 -18.47
C PHE A 46 30.41 5.35 -18.97
N SER A 47 29.74 4.34 -19.54
CA SER A 47 30.42 3.19 -20.17
C SER A 47 31.28 3.60 -21.38
N ASN A 48 30.77 4.49 -22.26
CA ASN A 48 31.51 5.02 -23.41
C ASN A 48 32.77 5.83 -23.04
N TYR A 49 32.88 6.30 -21.79
CA TYR A 49 34.07 6.99 -21.25
C TYR A 49 34.88 6.12 -20.28
N GLY A 50 34.54 4.84 -20.12
CA GLY A 50 35.20 3.92 -19.20
C GLY A 50 35.09 4.31 -17.72
N LYS A 51 33.98 4.98 -17.35
CA LYS A 51 33.69 5.44 -15.98
C LYS A 51 32.49 4.73 -15.35
N ILE A 52 32.04 3.61 -15.90
CA ILE A 52 30.85 2.89 -15.39
C ILE A 52 31.04 2.42 -13.93
N GLU A 53 32.23 1.97 -13.56
CA GLU A 53 32.57 1.57 -12.19
C GLU A 53 32.42 2.73 -11.21
N GLU A 54 32.88 3.93 -11.60
CA GLU A 54 32.76 5.16 -10.82
C GLU A 54 31.29 5.60 -10.66
N LEU A 55 30.47 5.46 -11.72
CA LEU A 55 29.03 5.72 -11.67
C LEU A 55 28.32 4.81 -10.66
N PHE A 56 28.60 3.51 -10.72
CA PHE A 56 27.97 2.54 -9.83
C PHE A 56 28.46 2.65 -8.38
N LEU A 57 29.74 2.93 -8.14
CA LEU A 57 30.25 3.23 -6.79
C LEU A 57 29.62 4.51 -6.22
N TRP A 58 29.52 5.58 -7.01
CA TRP A 58 28.84 6.80 -6.58
C TRP A 58 27.36 6.54 -6.26
N ALA A 59 26.64 5.84 -7.13
CA ALA A 59 25.24 5.54 -6.93
C ALA A 59 25.00 4.64 -5.69
N PHE A 60 25.89 3.67 -5.45
CA PHE A 60 25.87 2.80 -4.27
C PHE A 60 26.05 3.62 -2.99
N LYS A 61 27.01 4.55 -2.98
CA LYS A 61 27.23 5.48 -1.85
C LYS A 61 26.02 6.35 -1.56
N GLU A 62 25.42 6.96 -2.58
CA GLU A 62 24.22 7.78 -2.41
C GLU A 62 23.04 6.96 -1.84
N GLU A 63 22.81 5.73 -2.33
CA GLU A 63 21.73 4.87 -1.82
C GLU A 63 22.00 4.43 -0.37
N ASN A 64 23.21 3.97 -0.07
CA ASN A 64 23.59 3.45 1.26
C ASN A 64 23.81 4.51 2.34
N CYS A 65 24.32 5.69 2.01
CA CYS A 65 24.40 6.79 2.96
C CYS A 65 22.99 7.19 3.45
N ASN A 66 22.03 7.29 2.53
CA ASN A 66 20.64 7.61 2.88
C ASN A 66 19.98 6.50 3.72
N LEU A 67 20.27 5.22 3.47
CA LEU A 67 19.82 4.10 4.30
C LEU A 67 20.38 4.19 5.74
N LYS A 68 21.69 4.42 5.90
CA LYS A 68 22.33 4.54 7.22
C LYS A 68 21.77 5.71 8.04
N THR A 69 21.47 6.84 7.42
CA THR A 69 20.82 7.98 8.10
C THR A 69 19.36 7.69 8.46
N ALA A 70 18.58 7.03 7.59
CA ALA A 70 17.17 6.73 7.86
C ALA A 70 16.98 5.81 9.08
N TYR A 71 17.87 4.83 9.29
CA TYR A 71 17.86 3.97 10.49
C TYR A 71 18.13 4.71 11.81
N LEU A 72 18.75 5.90 11.76
CA LEU A 72 19.12 6.68 12.95
C LEU A 72 18.07 7.72 13.35
N GLU A 73 17.16 8.12 12.46
CA GLU A 73 16.26 9.27 12.69
C GLU A 73 14.77 8.92 12.85
N GLU A 74 14.34 7.66 12.68
CA GLU A 74 12.92 7.23 12.68
C GLU A 74 11.98 8.06 11.77
N LYS A 75 12.54 8.78 10.78
CA LYS A 75 11.79 9.60 9.84
C LYS A 75 11.16 8.75 8.75
N ASN A 76 9.85 8.53 8.89
CA ASN A 76 9.03 7.71 7.98
C ASN A 76 8.92 8.22 6.52
N GLU A 77 9.50 9.38 6.18
CA GLU A 77 9.37 10.02 4.86
C GLU A 77 10.69 10.59 4.30
N VAL A 78 11.80 9.84 4.38
CA VAL A 78 12.98 10.15 3.55
C VAL A 78 12.73 9.60 2.14
N GLU A 79 12.68 10.47 1.13
CA GLU A 79 12.69 10.04 -0.27
C GLU A 79 14.01 9.33 -0.60
N PHE A 80 14.00 8.00 -0.55
CA PHE A 80 15.19 7.19 -0.81
C PHE A 80 15.66 7.35 -2.27
N ASN A 81 16.85 7.92 -2.44
CA ASN A 81 17.55 8.00 -3.72
C ASN A 81 18.01 6.59 -4.15
N ARG A 82 17.16 5.85 -4.90
CA ARG A 82 17.42 4.47 -5.34
C ARG A 82 18.31 4.39 -6.59
N PHE A 83 19.36 5.20 -6.67
CA PHE A 83 20.16 5.34 -7.89
C PHE A 83 20.91 4.06 -8.26
N TYR A 84 21.50 3.35 -7.29
CA TYR A 84 22.19 2.09 -7.55
C TYR A 84 21.21 1.04 -8.02
N SER A 85 20.06 0.91 -7.35
CA SER A 85 18.97 0.04 -7.77
C SER A 85 18.49 0.34 -9.20
N ILE A 86 18.31 1.62 -9.57
CA ILE A 86 17.87 2.01 -10.92
C ILE A 86 18.95 1.72 -11.98
N PHE A 87 20.22 2.06 -11.74
CA PHE A 87 21.28 1.74 -12.71
C PHE A 87 21.49 0.22 -12.85
N ASN A 88 21.39 -0.53 -11.76
CA ASN A 88 21.42 -2.00 -11.79
C ASN A 88 20.27 -2.55 -12.64
N ARG A 89 19.04 -2.05 -12.44
CA ARG A 89 17.85 -2.41 -13.23
C ARG A 89 18.04 -2.17 -14.72
N VAL A 90 18.59 -1.02 -15.09
CA VAL A 90 18.84 -0.61 -16.48
C VAL A 90 19.90 -1.51 -17.13
N TYR A 91 21.05 -1.68 -16.48
CA TYR A 91 22.14 -2.54 -16.95
C TYR A 91 21.65 -3.98 -17.15
N SER A 92 20.88 -4.48 -16.19
CA SER A 92 20.37 -5.84 -16.18
C SER A 92 19.38 -6.13 -17.31
N LEU A 93 18.60 -5.14 -17.72
CA LEU A 93 17.72 -5.22 -18.91
C LEU A 93 18.50 -5.25 -20.23
N GLN A 94 19.69 -4.64 -20.28
CA GLN A 94 20.54 -4.57 -21.47
C GLN A 94 21.38 -5.86 -21.59
N GLU A 95 22.23 -6.15 -20.61
CA GLU A 95 23.38 -7.06 -20.76
C GLU A 95 23.26 -8.40 -20.01
N VAL A 96 22.37 -8.52 -19.01
CA VAL A 96 22.37 -9.67 -18.07
C VAL A 96 21.34 -10.77 -18.42
N ASN A 97 20.64 -10.61 -19.55
CA ASN A 97 19.54 -11.50 -19.98
C ASN A 97 19.93 -12.99 -20.11
N GLU A 98 21.16 -13.31 -20.57
CA GLU A 98 21.61 -14.70 -20.72
C GLU A 98 21.86 -15.39 -19.37
N PHE A 99 22.52 -14.70 -18.44
CA PHE A 99 22.72 -15.17 -17.07
C PHE A 99 21.37 -15.39 -16.35
N GLN A 100 20.45 -14.43 -16.44
CA GLN A 100 19.08 -14.55 -15.88
C GLN A 100 18.36 -15.79 -16.42
N ARG A 101 18.42 -16.03 -17.73
CA ARG A 101 17.82 -17.20 -18.38
C ARG A 101 18.37 -18.51 -17.79
N ASN A 102 19.69 -18.63 -17.67
CA ASN A 102 20.30 -19.89 -17.25
C ASN A 102 20.15 -20.15 -15.74
N ILE A 103 20.04 -19.09 -14.92
CA ILE A 103 19.62 -19.20 -13.51
C ILE A 103 18.18 -19.75 -13.39
N CYS A 104 17.25 -19.22 -14.18
CA CYS A 104 15.83 -19.55 -14.03
C CYS A 104 15.45 -20.85 -14.76
N LYS A 105 16.27 -21.31 -15.71
CA LYS A 105 16.00 -22.47 -16.56
C LYS A 105 15.70 -23.76 -15.78
N PRO A 106 16.47 -24.18 -14.76
CA PRO A 106 16.20 -25.43 -14.04
C PRO A 106 14.86 -25.44 -13.30
N ILE A 107 14.37 -24.27 -12.89
CA ILE A 107 13.05 -24.13 -12.26
C ILE A 107 11.95 -24.10 -13.31
N ILE A 108 12.12 -23.31 -14.38
CA ILE A 108 11.07 -23.10 -15.38
C ILE A 108 10.86 -24.33 -16.27
N GLU A 109 11.90 -25.10 -16.56
CA GLU A 109 11.79 -26.29 -17.43
C GLU A 109 11.42 -27.60 -16.69
N THR A 110 11.23 -27.55 -15.36
CA THR A 110 10.92 -28.72 -14.50
C THR A 110 9.49 -28.60 -13.93
N PRO A 111 8.47 -29.22 -14.55
CA PRO A 111 7.06 -29.03 -14.18
C PRO A 111 6.72 -29.42 -12.73
N GLU A 112 7.43 -30.39 -12.17
CA GLU A 112 7.19 -30.96 -10.84
C GLU A 112 7.24 -29.89 -9.73
N TYR A 113 8.12 -28.90 -9.85
CA TYR A 113 8.19 -27.77 -8.92
C TYR A 113 6.94 -26.91 -8.94
N PHE A 114 6.28 -26.78 -10.10
CA PHE A 114 5.02 -26.08 -10.17
C PHE A 114 3.89 -26.96 -9.64
N GLU A 115 3.83 -28.25 -10.00
CA GLU A 115 2.77 -29.16 -9.54
C GLU A 115 2.68 -29.24 -8.01
N GLN A 116 3.81 -29.36 -7.32
CA GLN A 116 3.89 -29.47 -5.85
C GLN A 116 3.62 -28.15 -5.11
N LEU A 117 3.69 -27.00 -5.79
CA LEU A 117 3.58 -25.68 -5.16
C LEU A 117 2.12 -25.22 -5.03
N ASN A 118 1.59 -25.24 -3.80
CA ASN A 118 0.28 -24.68 -3.45
C ASN A 118 0.40 -23.30 -2.78
N ILE A 119 0.12 -22.24 -3.53
CA ILE A 119 0.22 -20.84 -3.07
C ILE A 119 -0.80 -20.53 -1.97
N GLU A 120 -2.02 -21.06 -2.08
CA GLU A 120 -3.13 -20.75 -1.18
C GLU A 120 -2.85 -21.27 0.23
N LEU A 121 -2.29 -22.48 0.35
CA LEU A 121 -1.86 -23.08 1.62
C LEU A 121 -0.61 -22.43 2.25
N LEU A 122 0.11 -21.58 1.51
CA LEU A 122 1.25 -20.81 2.03
C LEU A 122 0.84 -19.43 2.53
N LYS A 123 -0.17 -18.80 1.91
CA LYS A 123 -0.69 -17.48 2.30
C LYS A 123 -1.82 -17.53 3.34
N SER A 124 -2.47 -18.69 3.55
CA SER A 124 -3.61 -18.83 4.47
C SER A 124 -3.17 -19.04 5.95
N PRO A 125 -3.98 -18.58 6.93
CA PRO A 125 -3.70 -18.81 8.35
C PRO A 125 -3.83 -20.30 8.70
N LYS A 126 -2.83 -20.84 9.43
CA LYS A 126 -2.74 -22.28 9.76
C LYS A 126 -3.78 -22.76 10.78
N GLU A 127 -4.57 -21.86 11.36
CA GLU A 127 -5.54 -22.14 12.43
C GLU A 127 -6.74 -22.99 11.96
N GLU A 128 -7.01 -23.02 10.65
CA GLU A 128 -8.12 -23.76 10.05
C GLU A 128 -7.66 -25.02 9.28
N PHE A 129 -6.37 -25.37 9.31
CA PHE A 129 -5.83 -26.45 8.48
C PHE A 129 -6.11 -27.85 9.05
N THR A 130 -6.51 -28.78 8.18
CA THR A 130 -6.48 -30.22 8.48
C THR A 130 -5.04 -30.76 8.47
N GLU A 131 -4.79 -31.96 9.01
CA GLU A 131 -3.47 -32.60 8.98
C GLU A 131 -2.92 -32.72 7.54
N GLU A 132 -3.78 -33.09 6.58
CA GLU A 132 -3.46 -33.16 5.15
C GLU A 132 -3.09 -31.78 4.55
N MET A 133 -3.78 -30.71 4.95
CA MET A 133 -3.43 -29.33 4.55
C MET A 133 -2.10 -28.87 5.15
N ILE A 134 -1.78 -29.29 6.39
CA ILE A 134 -0.49 -29.03 7.01
C ILE A 134 0.63 -29.76 6.24
N GLU A 135 0.42 -31.02 5.87
CA GLU A 135 1.38 -31.80 5.08
C GLU A 135 1.63 -31.16 3.70
N MET A 136 0.57 -30.82 2.96
CA MET A 136 0.68 -30.12 1.66
C MET A 136 1.32 -28.71 1.78
N SER A 137 1.04 -27.98 2.86
CA SER A 137 1.65 -26.66 3.13
C SER A 137 3.16 -26.81 3.41
N ASN A 138 3.55 -27.83 4.19
CA ASN A 138 4.95 -28.14 4.48
C ASN A 138 5.68 -28.66 3.23
N GLN A 139 5.03 -29.46 2.39
CA GLN A 139 5.58 -29.87 1.08
C GLN A 139 5.82 -28.64 0.20
N SER A 140 4.81 -27.76 0.05
CA SER A 140 4.92 -26.52 -0.74
C SER A 140 6.05 -25.61 -0.25
N LEU A 141 6.27 -25.52 1.08
CA LEU A 141 7.38 -24.79 1.68
C LEU A 141 8.73 -25.45 1.38
N GLY A 142 8.79 -26.79 1.40
CA GLY A 142 9.95 -27.57 0.99
C GLY A 142 10.32 -27.32 -0.47
N THR A 143 9.33 -27.34 -1.36
CA THR A 143 9.48 -27.00 -2.79
C THR A 143 10.00 -25.57 -2.98
N LEU A 144 9.46 -24.56 -2.27
CA LEU A 144 10.00 -23.18 -2.32
C LEU A 144 11.46 -23.11 -1.88
N ARG A 145 11.82 -23.82 -0.80
CA ARG A 145 13.21 -23.87 -0.31
C ARG A 145 14.14 -24.49 -1.35
N GLU A 146 13.71 -25.58 -1.99
CA GLU A 146 14.48 -26.24 -3.05
C GLU A 146 14.67 -25.31 -4.26
N ILE A 147 13.61 -24.62 -4.71
CA ILE A 147 13.66 -23.62 -5.79
C ILE A 147 14.70 -22.53 -5.49
N ILE A 148 14.70 -21.99 -4.27
CA ILE A 148 15.66 -20.95 -3.85
C ILE A 148 17.10 -21.48 -3.91
N LEU A 149 17.35 -22.67 -3.34
CA LEU A 149 18.68 -23.29 -3.33
C LEU A 149 19.18 -23.59 -4.75
N ILE A 150 18.33 -24.13 -5.61
CA ILE A 150 18.68 -24.43 -7.02
C ILE A 150 18.99 -23.15 -7.79
N MET A 151 18.24 -22.05 -7.59
CA MET A 151 18.54 -20.79 -8.27
C MET A 151 19.87 -20.18 -7.81
N ILE A 152 20.22 -20.28 -6.53
CA ILE A 152 21.51 -19.80 -6.00
C ILE A 152 22.66 -20.67 -6.53
N GLU A 153 22.50 -21.99 -6.53
CA GLU A 153 23.50 -22.90 -7.09
C GLU A 153 23.64 -22.71 -8.60
N SER A 154 22.55 -22.39 -9.30
CA SER A 154 22.58 -22.01 -10.71
C SER A 154 23.28 -20.67 -10.94
N MET A 155 23.16 -19.69 -10.05
CA MET A 155 24.00 -18.47 -10.08
C MET A 155 25.48 -18.83 -9.97
N LYS A 156 25.85 -19.65 -8.97
CA LYS A 156 27.25 -20.08 -8.75
C LYS A 156 27.86 -20.83 -9.92
N ASN A 157 27.07 -21.60 -10.66
CA ASN A 157 27.53 -22.42 -11.79
C ASN A 157 27.49 -21.70 -13.13
N ASN A 158 26.80 -20.56 -13.24
CA ASN A 158 26.70 -19.79 -14.49
C ASN A 158 27.43 -18.43 -14.43
N ILE A 159 28.22 -18.13 -13.39
CA ILE A 159 28.87 -16.80 -13.21
C ILE A 159 29.66 -16.37 -14.45
N GLU A 160 30.28 -17.31 -15.18
CA GLU A 160 31.01 -17.03 -16.43
C GLU A 160 30.19 -16.36 -17.55
N GLN A 161 28.85 -16.39 -17.44
CA GLN A 161 27.91 -15.72 -18.36
C GLN A 161 27.51 -14.32 -17.89
N LEU A 162 27.90 -13.92 -16.68
CA LEU A 162 27.71 -12.55 -16.19
C LEU A 162 28.68 -11.63 -16.96
N PRO A 163 28.24 -10.47 -17.46
CA PRO A 163 29.12 -9.56 -18.19
C PRO A 163 30.35 -9.19 -17.35
N LYS A 164 31.55 -9.33 -17.92
CA LYS A 164 32.80 -9.03 -17.22
C LYS A 164 32.86 -7.59 -16.68
N GLU A 165 32.17 -6.66 -17.35
CA GLU A 165 32.03 -5.25 -16.92
C GLU A 165 31.25 -5.16 -15.61
N TYR A 166 30.18 -5.95 -15.48
CA TYR A 166 29.41 -6.06 -14.25
C TYR A 166 30.18 -6.75 -13.12
N CYS A 167 31.00 -7.77 -13.43
CA CYS A 167 31.94 -8.35 -12.46
C CYS A 167 32.96 -7.31 -11.97
N SER A 168 33.48 -6.46 -12.88
CA SER A 168 34.42 -5.38 -12.55
C SER A 168 33.77 -4.27 -11.72
N ILE A 169 32.54 -3.87 -12.05
CA ILE A 169 31.72 -2.95 -11.23
C ILE A 169 31.54 -3.47 -9.81
N LEU A 170 31.12 -4.74 -9.63
CA LEU A 170 30.94 -5.32 -8.30
C LEU A 170 32.25 -5.41 -7.53
N LYS A 171 33.34 -5.82 -8.19
CA LYS A 171 34.68 -5.82 -7.60
C LYS A 171 35.09 -4.43 -7.15
N TYR A 172 34.93 -3.41 -7.98
CA TYR A 172 35.29 -2.03 -7.68
C TYR A 172 34.51 -1.47 -6.48
N ILE A 173 33.22 -1.78 -6.36
CA ILE A 173 32.43 -1.42 -5.17
C ILE A 173 32.97 -2.12 -3.91
N ILE A 174 33.19 -3.44 -3.98
CA ILE A 174 33.67 -4.23 -2.84
C ILE A 174 35.05 -3.72 -2.41
N GLU A 175 36.01 -3.58 -3.33
CA GLU A 175 37.37 -3.11 -3.05
C GLU A 175 37.40 -1.71 -2.46
N HIS A 176 36.48 -0.80 -2.84
CA HIS A 176 36.43 0.55 -2.27
C HIS A 176 35.71 0.64 -0.92
N GLU A 177 34.64 -0.14 -0.70
CA GLU A 177 33.82 -0.04 0.51
C GLU A 177 34.32 -0.93 1.66
N THR A 178 35.04 -2.01 1.36
CA THR A 178 35.48 -2.97 2.39
C THR A 178 36.85 -2.69 3.03
N ILE A 179 37.62 -1.71 2.54
CA ILE A 179 39.04 -1.46 2.90
C ILE A 179 39.30 -1.46 4.42
N ASN A 180 38.39 -0.86 5.20
CA ASN A 180 38.55 -0.66 6.64
C ASN A 180 37.44 -1.36 7.46
N LEU A 181 36.73 -2.32 6.86
CA LEU A 181 35.58 -2.99 7.49
C LEU A 181 35.95 -4.34 8.09
N ASN A 182 35.25 -4.72 9.16
CA ASN A 182 35.37 -6.04 9.75
C ASN A 182 34.54 -7.09 8.98
N LYS A 183 34.75 -8.39 9.25
CA LYS A 183 34.07 -9.49 8.52
C LYS A 183 32.54 -9.37 8.51
N GLN A 184 31.92 -8.92 9.59
CA GLN A 184 30.46 -8.77 9.68
C GLN A 184 29.96 -7.59 8.83
N GLU A 185 30.71 -6.49 8.81
CA GLU A 185 30.39 -5.31 7.98
C GLU A 185 30.56 -5.61 6.48
N ILE A 186 31.56 -6.42 6.11
CA ILE A 186 31.74 -6.92 4.74
C ILE A 186 30.57 -7.82 4.32
N GLN A 187 30.12 -8.70 5.22
CA GLN A 187 28.97 -9.58 4.97
C GLN A 187 27.68 -8.79 4.72
N ILE A 188 27.46 -7.67 5.42
CA ILE A 188 26.33 -6.77 5.15
C ILE A 188 26.39 -6.20 3.72
N ILE A 189 27.56 -5.78 3.24
CA ILE A 189 27.72 -5.30 1.86
C ILE A 189 27.41 -6.41 0.84
N TYR A 190 27.87 -7.65 1.09
CA TYR A 190 27.52 -8.79 0.22
C TYR A 190 26.01 -9.06 0.20
N GLU A 191 25.34 -8.98 1.35
CA GLU A 191 23.88 -9.11 1.44
C GLU A 191 23.15 -7.98 0.71
N GLU A 192 23.59 -6.72 0.82
CA GLU A 192 23.03 -5.57 0.10
C GLU A 192 23.22 -5.69 -1.42
N LEU A 193 24.43 -6.01 -1.89
CA LEU A 193 24.73 -6.19 -3.31
C LEU A 193 23.94 -7.35 -3.91
N PHE A 194 23.84 -8.48 -3.18
CA PHE A 194 23.01 -9.62 -3.57
C PHE A 194 21.52 -9.26 -3.57
N ALA A 195 21.08 -8.46 -2.60
CA ALA A 195 19.68 -8.03 -2.51
C ALA A 195 19.25 -7.18 -3.70
N VAL A 196 20.04 -6.16 -4.05
CA VAL A 196 19.77 -5.34 -5.24
C VAL A 196 19.85 -6.20 -6.51
N PHE A 197 20.83 -7.10 -6.63
CA PHE A 197 20.91 -7.98 -7.80
C PHE A 197 19.64 -8.84 -7.98
N ILE A 198 19.18 -9.52 -6.93
CA ILE A 198 17.94 -10.31 -6.97
C ILE A 198 16.73 -9.43 -7.34
N GLN A 199 16.58 -8.28 -6.69
CA GLN A 199 15.41 -7.41 -6.84
C GLN A 199 15.34 -6.69 -8.19
N GLN A 200 16.47 -6.36 -8.80
CA GLN A 200 16.54 -5.58 -10.04
C GLN A 200 16.84 -6.42 -11.28
N SER A 201 17.43 -7.60 -11.11
CA SER A 201 17.71 -8.55 -12.20
C SER A 201 16.73 -9.72 -12.25
N ILE A 202 16.62 -10.48 -11.15
CA ILE A 202 15.93 -11.78 -11.16
C ILE A 202 14.41 -11.61 -11.02
N VAL A 203 13.96 -10.87 -9.99
CA VAL A 203 12.52 -10.63 -9.75
C VAL A 203 11.82 -10.03 -10.98
N PRO A 204 12.36 -9.00 -11.66
CA PRO A 204 11.66 -8.40 -12.79
C PRO A 204 11.75 -9.24 -14.08
N PHE A 205 12.77 -10.10 -14.22
CA PHE A 205 12.83 -11.09 -15.30
C PHE A 205 11.68 -12.10 -15.15
N LEU A 206 11.49 -12.64 -13.95
CA LEU A 206 10.39 -13.57 -13.63
C LEU A 206 8.99 -12.92 -13.72
N GLN A 207 8.89 -11.60 -13.54
CA GLN A 207 7.63 -10.87 -13.71
C GLN A 207 7.31 -10.49 -15.16
N ASN A 208 8.31 -10.53 -16.07
CA ASN A 208 8.14 -10.13 -17.46
C ASN A 208 7.61 -11.29 -18.33
N GLU A 209 6.28 -11.44 -18.37
CA GLU A 209 5.61 -12.49 -19.17
C GLU A 209 6.04 -12.50 -20.65
N VAL A 210 6.26 -11.32 -21.24
CA VAL A 210 6.60 -11.18 -22.66
C VAL A 210 8.01 -11.70 -22.93
N LEU A 211 8.95 -11.48 -22.02
CA LEU A 211 10.30 -12.02 -22.10
C LEU A 211 10.31 -13.53 -21.85
N LEU A 212 9.61 -13.99 -20.80
CA LEU A 212 9.50 -15.43 -20.49
C LEU A 212 8.92 -16.23 -21.66
N ARG A 213 7.85 -15.74 -22.30
CA ARG A 213 7.24 -16.36 -23.50
C ARG A 213 8.15 -16.38 -24.74
N LYS A 214 9.18 -15.53 -24.80
CA LYS A 214 10.20 -15.54 -25.86
C LYS A 214 11.36 -16.51 -25.55
N VAL A 215 11.66 -16.71 -24.27
CA VAL A 215 12.83 -17.45 -23.78
C VAL A 215 12.54 -18.94 -23.55
N TYR A 216 11.30 -19.27 -23.15
CA TYR A 216 10.84 -20.62 -22.80
C TYR A 216 9.57 -21.01 -23.57
N LYS A 217 9.14 -22.27 -23.46
CA LYS A 217 7.91 -22.78 -24.09
C LYS A 217 6.68 -21.99 -23.62
N LYS A 218 5.93 -21.41 -24.55
CA LYS A 218 4.80 -20.52 -24.26
C LYS A 218 3.73 -21.19 -23.40
N GLU A 219 3.38 -22.43 -23.73
CA GLU A 219 2.33 -23.21 -23.04
C GLU A 219 2.69 -23.42 -21.56
N LEU A 220 3.96 -23.69 -21.28
CA LEU A 220 4.49 -23.92 -19.93
C LEU A 220 4.45 -22.64 -19.08
N ILE A 221 4.79 -21.49 -19.68
CA ILE A 221 4.70 -20.18 -19.03
C ILE A 221 3.24 -19.81 -18.77
N ASP A 222 2.36 -19.93 -19.76
CA ASP A 222 0.94 -19.55 -19.63
C ASP A 222 0.20 -20.40 -18.59
N GLN A 223 0.56 -21.68 -18.43
CA GLN A 223 0.02 -22.55 -17.37
C GLN A 223 0.52 -22.18 -15.96
N ASN A 224 1.78 -21.77 -15.82
CA ASN A 224 2.44 -21.62 -14.53
C ASN A 224 2.69 -20.17 -14.09
N ILE A 225 2.22 -19.17 -14.86
CA ILE A 225 2.59 -17.76 -14.64
C ILE A 225 2.28 -17.24 -13.22
N ASN A 226 1.19 -17.69 -12.59
CA ASN A 226 0.86 -17.30 -11.21
C ASN A 226 1.88 -17.86 -10.20
N LYS A 227 2.39 -19.08 -10.43
CA LYS A 227 3.42 -19.71 -9.59
C LYS A 227 4.78 -19.05 -9.82
N ILE A 228 5.13 -18.72 -11.07
CA ILE A 228 6.35 -17.97 -11.41
C ILE A 228 6.34 -16.57 -10.75
N LYS A 229 5.22 -15.84 -10.84
CA LYS A 229 5.06 -14.54 -10.16
C LYS A 229 5.14 -14.66 -8.65
N PHE A 230 4.57 -15.70 -8.04
CA PHE A 230 4.67 -15.94 -6.61
C PHE A 230 6.09 -16.30 -6.14
N ILE A 231 6.87 -17.03 -6.96
CA ILE A 231 8.31 -17.23 -6.70
C ILE A 231 9.03 -15.87 -6.74
N ALA A 232 8.73 -15.00 -7.70
CA ALA A 232 9.29 -13.65 -7.77
C ALA A 232 8.90 -12.76 -6.57
N GLU A 233 7.63 -12.82 -6.11
CA GLU A 233 7.18 -12.20 -4.85
C GLU A 233 7.95 -12.72 -3.64
N THR A 234 8.18 -14.03 -3.57
CA THR A 234 8.94 -14.67 -2.49
C THR A 234 10.38 -14.17 -2.46
N PHE A 235 11.08 -14.11 -3.61
CA PHE A 235 12.43 -13.51 -3.68
C PHE A 235 12.44 -12.03 -3.29
N LYS A 236 11.43 -11.26 -3.71
CA LYS A 236 11.29 -9.83 -3.37
C LYS A 236 11.11 -9.60 -1.86
N THR A 237 10.45 -10.52 -1.15
CA THR A 237 10.13 -10.38 0.29
C THR A 237 11.15 -11.04 1.21
N PHE A 238 11.79 -12.14 0.78
CA PHE A 238 12.74 -12.94 1.55
C PHE A 238 13.96 -12.15 2.06
N GLN A 239 14.39 -11.11 1.36
CA GLN A 239 15.54 -10.28 1.74
C GLN A 239 15.19 -9.14 2.72
N PHE A 240 13.91 -8.85 2.95
CA PHE A 240 13.47 -7.79 3.85
C PHE A 240 12.88 -8.35 5.16
N LYS A 241 12.57 -7.45 6.10
CA LYS A 241 11.72 -7.78 7.26
C LYS A 241 10.28 -8.02 6.78
N SER A 242 9.99 -9.24 6.33
CA SER A 242 8.62 -9.69 6.04
C SER A 242 7.91 -10.15 7.32
N ASN A 243 6.61 -9.88 7.41
CA ASN A 243 5.73 -10.44 8.44
C ASN A 243 5.08 -11.77 7.99
N GLU A 244 5.36 -12.23 6.76
CA GLU A 244 4.81 -13.47 6.22
C GLU A 244 5.53 -14.70 6.80
N ASN A 245 4.79 -15.55 7.51
CA ASN A 245 5.35 -16.70 8.24
C ASN A 245 6.17 -17.66 7.35
N TYR A 246 5.74 -17.91 6.10
CA TYR A 246 6.50 -18.79 5.20
C TYR A 246 7.83 -18.17 4.77
N VAL A 247 7.88 -16.84 4.57
CA VAL A 247 9.10 -16.10 4.22
C VAL A 247 10.09 -16.11 5.38
N LEU A 248 9.61 -15.94 6.62
CA LEU A 248 10.45 -16.05 7.82
C LEU A 248 11.11 -17.44 7.96
N LEU A 249 10.40 -18.52 7.61
CA LEU A 249 10.94 -19.88 7.61
C LEU A 249 11.98 -20.11 6.50
N LEU A 250 11.87 -19.39 5.38
CA LEU A 250 12.83 -19.45 4.28
C LEU A 250 14.10 -18.63 4.57
N ARG A 251 14.06 -17.63 5.47
CA ARG A 251 15.11 -16.61 5.65
C ARG A 251 16.54 -17.15 5.82
N ASN A 252 16.69 -18.33 6.41
CA ASN A 252 17.99 -18.97 6.68
C ASN A 252 18.44 -19.95 5.56
N CYS A 253 17.85 -19.90 4.36
CA CYS A 253 18.25 -20.77 3.24
C CYS A 253 19.54 -20.33 2.54
N ILE A 254 20.01 -19.11 2.78
CA ILE A 254 21.28 -18.60 2.24
C ILE A 254 22.25 -18.46 3.41
N ASP A 255 23.40 -19.11 3.32
CA ASP A 255 24.44 -19.06 4.34
C ASP A 255 25.51 -18.01 4.01
N GLU A 256 26.12 -17.44 5.06
CA GLU A 256 27.19 -16.42 4.92
C GLU A 256 28.36 -16.92 4.03
N ASN A 257 28.70 -18.21 4.13
CA ASN A 257 29.79 -18.80 3.35
C ASN A 257 29.41 -18.90 1.87
N GLY A 258 28.16 -19.26 1.54
CA GLY A 258 27.69 -19.34 0.17
C GLY A 258 27.67 -18.00 -0.55
N LEU A 259 27.32 -16.90 0.13
CA LEU A 259 27.43 -15.54 -0.40
C LEU A 259 28.89 -15.12 -0.58
N SER A 260 29.74 -15.36 0.44
CA SER A 260 31.17 -15.08 0.35
C SER A 260 31.83 -15.82 -0.81
N GLU A 261 31.49 -17.09 -1.04
CA GLU A 261 31.97 -17.89 -2.16
C GLU A 261 31.53 -17.32 -3.52
N LEU A 262 30.25 -16.91 -3.63
CA LEU A 262 29.69 -16.31 -4.84
C LEU A 262 30.43 -15.01 -5.22
N PHE A 263 30.58 -14.08 -4.28
CA PHE A 263 31.29 -12.82 -4.54
C PHE A 263 32.77 -13.02 -4.81
N ASN A 264 33.45 -13.94 -4.11
CA ASN A 264 34.84 -14.30 -4.42
C ASN A 264 34.99 -14.82 -5.86
N LYS A 265 34.06 -15.64 -6.35
CA LYS A 265 34.06 -16.09 -7.75
C LYS A 265 33.84 -14.93 -8.74
N ILE A 266 32.91 -14.01 -8.45
CA ILE A 266 32.67 -12.80 -9.26
C ILE A 266 33.94 -11.92 -9.34
N ILE A 267 34.57 -11.63 -8.20
CA ILE A 267 35.80 -10.83 -8.11
C ILE A 267 36.95 -11.44 -8.92
N ASN A 268 37.07 -12.77 -8.91
CA ASN A 268 38.10 -13.49 -9.66
C ASN A 268 37.86 -13.51 -11.19
N GLN A 269 36.65 -13.26 -11.66
CA GLN A 269 36.32 -13.16 -13.09
C GLN A 269 36.36 -11.74 -13.66
N ALA A 270 36.50 -10.73 -12.80
CA ALA A 270 36.63 -9.34 -13.21
C ALA A 270 37.95 -9.10 -13.96
N GLU A 271 37.84 -8.74 -15.25
CA GLU A 271 38.96 -8.33 -16.11
C GLU A 271 38.97 -6.82 -16.30
N ILE A 272 40.17 -6.25 -16.49
CA ILE A 272 40.31 -4.83 -16.84
C ILE A 272 39.75 -4.61 -18.25
N ILE A 273 38.63 -3.90 -18.35
CA ILE A 273 37.99 -3.64 -19.64
C ILE A 273 38.62 -2.45 -20.33
N GLN A 274 39.11 -2.69 -21.54
CA GLN A 274 39.47 -1.63 -22.47
C GLN A 274 38.19 -1.14 -23.14
N HIS A 275 37.58 -0.11 -22.55
CA HIS A 275 36.41 0.53 -23.15
C HIS A 275 36.77 1.12 -24.53
N PRO A 276 35.95 0.88 -25.56
CA PRO A 276 36.21 1.42 -26.89
C PRO A 276 36.16 2.96 -26.90
N LYS A 277 36.75 3.57 -27.93
CA LYS A 277 36.69 5.03 -28.12
C LYS A 277 35.23 5.52 -28.14
N PRO A 278 34.94 6.70 -27.57
CA PRO A 278 33.57 7.19 -27.43
C PRO A 278 32.86 7.27 -28.79
N PHE A 279 31.74 6.56 -28.91
CA PHE A 279 30.91 6.49 -30.10
C PHE A 279 29.73 7.49 -30.04
N GLU A 280 28.99 7.60 -31.15
CA GLU A 280 28.05 8.69 -31.52
C GLU A 280 26.90 9.03 -30.55
N GLN A 281 26.74 8.34 -29.42
CA GLN A 281 25.65 8.56 -28.44
C GLN A 281 25.76 9.87 -27.64
N LEU A 282 26.85 10.63 -27.80
CA LEU A 282 27.10 11.93 -27.14
C LEU A 282 25.90 12.90 -27.24
N ASN A 283 25.22 12.90 -28.39
CA ASN A 283 24.06 13.75 -28.65
C ASN A 283 22.88 13.50 -27.68
N ASN A 284 22.69 12.27 -27.20
CA ASN A 284 21.53 11.93 -26.37
C ASN A 284 21.62 12.55 -24.96
N LEU A 285 22.81 12.52 -24.33
CA LEU A 285 22.98 13.18 -23.03
C LEU A 285 22.87 14.70 -23.17
N ILE A 286 23.47 15.27 -24.22
CA ILE A 286 23.37 16.70 -24.52
C ILE A 286 21.89 17.10 -24.68
N LEU A 287 21.11 16.41 -25.51
CA LEU A 287 19.68 16.69 -25.70
C LEU A 287 18.89 16.57 -24.38
N LEU A 288 19.18 15.56 -23.56
CA LEU A 288 18.57 15.39 -22.24
C LEU A 288 18.88 16.59 -21.32
N LEU A 289 20.14 17.04 -21.27
CA LEU A 289 20.56 18.20 -20.49
C LEU A 289 19.93 19.51 -21.00
N HIS A 290 19.87 19.73 -22.31
CA HIS A 290 19.21 20.91 -22.90
C HIS A 290 17.71 20.94 -22.59
N SER A 291 17.00 19.83 -22.78
CA SER A 291 15.56 19.74 -22.49
C SER A 291 15.21 19.91 -21.01
N SER A 292 16.15 19.59 -20.12
CA SER A 292 15.94 19.54 -18.66
C SER A 292 16.79 20.54 -17.88
N ILE A 293 17.35 21.56 -18.53
CA ILE A 293 18.35 22.45 -17.91
C ILE A 293 17.80 23.22 -16.72
N LEU A 294 16.52 23.62 -16.72
CA LEU A 294 15.90 24.42 -15.66
C LEU A 294 15.85 23.70 -14.30
N PRO A 295 15.29 22.48 -14.17
CA PRO A 295 15.34 21.72 -12.92
C PRO A 295 16.78 21.32 -12.52
N ILE A 296 17.64 20.97 -13.48
CA ILE A 296 19.04 20.61 -13.19
C ILE A 296 19.79 21.81 -12.59
N LYS A 297 19.67 22.99 -13.21
CA LYS A 297 20.29 24.25 -12.78
C LYS A 297 19.91 24.66 -11.35
N ARG A 298 18.67 24.37 -10.92
CA ARG A 298 18.16 24.75 -9.59
C ARG A 298 18.98 24.14 -8.45
N ASN A 299 19.49 22.91 -8.62
CA ASN A 299 20.22 22.21 -7.57
C ASN A 299 21.76 22.38 -7.69
N LEU A 300 22.23 23.30 -8.54
CA LEU A 300 23.66 23.56 -8.77
C LEU A 300 24.11 24.88 -8.17
N SER A 301 25.39 24.95 -7.79
CA SER A 301 26.02 26.23 -7.45
C SER A 301 26.07 27.15 -8.67
N HIS A 302 26.07 28.48 -8.43
CA HIS A 302 26.13 29.47 -9.52
C HIS A 302 27.34 29.28 -10.44
N GLU A 303 28.50 28.88 -9.88
CA GLU A 303 29.72 28.64 -10.66
C GLU A 303 29.60 27.41 -11.55
N VAL A 304 29.13 26.28 -11.01
CA VAL A 304 28.93 25.03 -11.78
C VAL A 304 27.85 25.24 -12.84
N SER A 305 26.76 25.94 -12.50
CA SER A 305 25.73 26.30 -13.47
C SER A 305 26.27 27.18 -14.60
N ALA A 306 27.09 28.19 -14.31
CA ALA A 306 27.65 29.05 -15.35
C ALA A 306 28.62 28.28 -16.27
N LYS A 307 29.46 27.40 -15.71
CA LYS A 307 30.34 26.51 -16.49
C LYS A 307 29.53 25.55 -17.37
N LEU A 308 28.46 24.93 -16.84
CA LEU A 308 27.58 24.02 -17.58
C LEU A 308 26.85 24.72 -18.74
N LEU A 309 26.23 25.87 -18.48
CA LEU A 309 25.51 26.64 -19.50
C LEU A 309 26.44 27.08 -20.63
N LYS A 310 27.68 27.50 -20.29
CA LYS A 310 28.70 27.82 -21.29
C LYS A 310 29.13 26.60 -22.08
N ALA A 311 29.36 25.46 -21.43
CA ALA A 311 29.80 24.23 -22.09
C ALA A 311 28.77 23.67 -23.07
N LEU A 312 27.49 23.75 -22.72
CA LEU A 312 26.35 23.35 -23.55
C LEU A 312 25.89 24.44 -24.55
N GLU A 313 26.55 25.60 -24.60
CA GLU A 313 26.16 26.74 -25.45
C GLU A 313 24.70 27.21 -25.26
N ILE A 314 24.16 27.05 -24.05
CA ILE A 314 22.76 27.38 -23.75
C ILE A 314 22.59 28.91 -23.69
N PRO A 315 21.67 29.51 -24.48
CA PRO A 315 21.52 30.96 -24.56
C PRO A 315 21.13 31.61 -23.23
N ALA A 316 21.56 32.86 -23.03
CA ALA A 316 21.30 33.62 -21.82
C ALA A 316 19.79 33.88 -21.54
N CYS A 317 18.91 33.79 -22.56
CA CYS A 317 17.46 33.93 -22.37
C CYS A 317 16.86 32.87 -21.44
N CYS A 318 17.50 31.70 -21.31
CA CYS A 318 17.13 30.69 -20.31
C CYS A 318 17.33 31.15 -18.85
N TYR A 319 17.86 32.36 -18.61
CA TYR A 319 17.85 32.98 -17.29
C TYR A 319 16.46 33.49 -16.90
N ASP A 320 15.74 34.16 -17.80
CA ASP A 320 14.40 34.66 -17.53
C ASP A 320 13.39 33.51 -17.40
N ASP A 321 13.49 32.51 -18.28
CA ASP A 321 12.73 31.25 -18.16
C ASP A 321 12.96 30.57 -16.81
N PHE A 322 14.21 30.58 -16.31
CA PHE A 322 14.56 30.03 -15.00
C PHE A 322 13.98 30.84 -13.84
N LEU A 323 13.90 32.17 -13.95
CA LEU A 323 13.23 33.01 -12.95
C LEU A 323 11.71 32.75 -12.92
N VAL A 324 11.07 32.66 -14.10
CA VAL A 324 9.65 32.31 -14.23
C VAL A 324 9.38 30.92 -13.67
N TYR A 325 10.19 29.93 -14.04
CA TYR A 325 10.13 28.56 -13.51
C TYR A 325 10.25 28.54 -11.99
N ASN A 326 11.28 29.17 -11.40
CA ASN A 326 11.46 29.16 -9.95
C ASN A 326 10.30 29.84 -9.22
N LYS A 327 9.77 30.95 -9.75
CA LYS A 327 8.59 31.62 -9.18
C LYS A 327 7.35 30.72 -9.24
N LEU A 328 7.16 29.97 -10.32
CA LEU A 328 6.10 28.96 -10.44
C LEU A 328 6.26 27.86 -9.37
N ILE A 329 7.45 27.28 -9.21
CA ILE A 329 7.70 26.25 -8.17
C ILE A 329 7.49 26.81 -6.76
N GLN A 330 7.94 28.03 -6.48
CA GLN A 330 7.70 28.67 -5.17
C GLN A 330 6.21 28.88 -4.90
N ASN A 331 5.44 29.31 -5.90
CA ASN A 331 3.99 29.45 -5.77
C ASN A 331 3.30 28.09 -5.54
N ILE A 332 3.71 27.03 -6.24
CA ILE A 332 3.20 25.67 -6.05
C ILE A 332 3.56 25.16 -4.65
N ALA A 333 4.81 25.31 -4.21
CA ALA A 333 5.24 24.88 -2.87
C ALA A 333 4.48 25.61 -1.76
N ASN A 334 4.31 26.93 -1.89
CA ASN A 334 3.51 27.73 -0.94
C ASN A 334 2.04 27.28 -0.93
N PHE A 335 1.44 27.00 -2.10
CA PHE A 335 0.09 26.46 -2.19
C PHE A 335 -0.02 25.10 -1.50
N THR A 336 0.89 24.17 -1.76
CA THR A 336 0.92 22.83 -1.16
C THR A 336 1.09 22.89 0.36
N MET A 337 1.98 23.75 0.88
CA MET A 337 2.15 23.94 2.32
C MET A 337 0.87 24.50 2.97
N ASN A 338 0.26 25.54 2.38
CA ASN A 338 -0.99 26.11 2.86
C ASN A 338 -2.13 25.09 2.85
N TYR A 339 -2.22 24.28 1.78
CA TYR A 339 -3.19 23.18 1.69
C TYR A 339 -2.94 22.11 2.76
N TYR A 340 -1.69 21.68 2.96
CA TYR A 340 -1.31 20.71 3.98
C TYR A 340 -1.67 21.18 5.40
N HIS A 341 -1.39 22.45 5.73
CA HIS A 341 -1.81 23.04 7.01
C HIS A 341 -3.34 23.02 7.19
N CYS A 342 -4.10 23.47 6.19
CA CYS A 342 -5.57 23.46 6.23
C CYS A 342 -6.14 22.03 6.33
N PHE A 343 -5.53 21.08 5.62
CA PHE A 343 -5.92 19.68 5.65
C PHE A 343 -5.65 19.05 7.03
N ARG A 344 -4.46 19.28 7.60
CA ARG A 344 -4.09 18.81 8.94
C ARG A 344 -5.00 19.37 10.03
N GLU A 345 -5.27 20.68 10.02
CA GLU A 345 -6.24 21.28 10.96
C GLU A 345 -7.65 20.67 10.83
N THR A 346 -8.04 20.28 9.62
CA THR A 346 -9.35 19.64 9.37
C THR A 346 -9.36 18.20 9.89
N LEU A 347 -8.23 17.50 9.77
CA LEU A 347 -8.02 16.15 10.29
C LEU A 347 -8.02 16.14 11.82
N ASP A 348 -7.28 17.06 12.46
CA ASP A 348 -7.27 17.24 13.93
C ASP A 348 -8.69 17.52 14.47
N LYS A 349 -9.48 18.34 13.78
CA LYS A 349 -10.91 18.60 14.11
C LYS A 349 -11.78 17.34 13.96
N ALA A 350 -11.54 16.54 12.91
CA ALA A 350 -12.27 15.29 12.69
C ALA A 350 -11.92 14.22 13.74
N GLU A 351 -10.66 14.13 14.17
CA GLU A 351 -10.24 13.25 15.27
C GLU A 351 -10.87 13.66 16.60
N ALA A 352 -10.92 14.96 16.91
CA ALA A 352 -11.59 15.47 18.10
C ALA A 352 -13.09 15.09 18.11
N GLN A 353 -13.79 15.32 16.99
CA GLN A 353 -15.19 14.91 16.83
C GLN A 353 -15.39 13.39 16.91
N SER A 354 -14.43 12.59 16.44
CA SER A 354 -14.48 11.13 16.58
C SER A 354 -14.38 10.69 18.04
N LYS A 355 -13.51 11.33 18.83
CA LYS A 355 -13.38 11.08 20.29
C LYS A 355 -14.66 11.48 21.02
N GLU A 356 -15.23 12.65 20.73
CA GLU A 356 -16.53 13.07 21.28
C GLU A 356 -17.65 12.06 20.95
N LEU A 357 -17.70 11.54 19.72
CA LEU A 357 -18.67 10.52 19.33
C LEU A 357 -18.46 9.17 20.06
N GLU A 358 -17.24 8.79 20.38
CA GLU A 358 -16.94 7.59 21.17
C GLU A 358 -17.34 7.76 22.65
N GLU A 359 -17.09 8.93 23.24
CA GLU A 359 -17.57 9.27 24.58
C GLU A 359 -19.10 9.22 24.66
N ILE A 360 -19.80 9.82 23.69
CA ILE A 360 -21.27 9.78 23.60
C ILE A 360 -21.78 8.34 23.43
N LYS A 361 -21.14 7.51 22.60
CA LYS A 361 -21.49 6.07 22.46
C LYS A 361 -21.34 5.33 23.80
N SER A 362 -20.25 5.57 24.53
CA SER A 362 -19.99 4.99 25.86
C SER A 362 -21.05 5.41 26.88
N GLN A 363 -21.41 6.69 26.91
CA GLN A 363 -22.50 7.20 27.75
C GLN A 363 -23.85 6.54 27.41
N ILE A 364 -24.17 6.39 26.13
CA ILE A 364 -25.39 5.70 25.66
C ILE A 364 -25.39 4.22 26.07
N GLU A 365 -24.26 3.52 26.02
CA GLU A 365 -24.16 2.15 26.52
C GLU A 365 -24.39 2.05 28.01
N ASN A 366 -23.81 2.95 28.80
CA ASN A 366 -23.97 2.97 30.25
C ASN A 366 -25.42 3.28 30.63
N ALA A 367 -26.06 4.24 29.97
CA ALA A 367 -27.49 4.52 30.11
C ALA A 367 -28.37 3.31 29.73
N LYS A 368 -28.02 2.57 28.67
CA LYS A 368 -28.71 1.32 28.29
C LYS A 368 -28.54 0.22 29.35
N LYS A 369 -27.35 0.08 29.95
CA LYS A 369 -27.07 -0.87 31.05
C LYS A 369 -27.86 -0.50 32.31
N GLU A 370 -27.90 0.78 32.66
CA GLU A 370 -28.69 1.28 33.81
C GLU A 370 -30.21 1.12 33.59
N LEU A 371 -30.71 1.41 32.38
CA LEU A 371 -32.12 1.20 32.04
C LEU A 371 -32.50 -0.29 32.14
N LYS A 372 -31.63 -1.22 31.69
CA LYS A 372 -31.84 -2.66 31.87
C LYS A 372 -31.89 -3.05 33.34
N SER A 373 -31.00 -2.54 34.19
CA SER A 373 -30.98 -2.86 35.62
C SER A 373 -32.19 -2.27 36.37
N LYS A 374 -32.62 -1.05 36.02
CA LYS A 374 -33.88 -0.44 36.53
C LYS A 374 -35.11 -1.25 36.11
N LYS A 375 -35.19 -1.71 34.85
CA LYS A 375 -36.26 -2.61 34.39
C LYS A 375 -36.28 -3.92 35.18
N LEU A 376 -35.12 -4.57 35.37
CA LEU A 376 -35.02 -5.80 36.17
C LEU A 376 -35.46 -5.58 37.63
N LYS A 377 -35.02 -4.49 38.27
CA LYS A 377 -35.46 -4.09 39.62
C LYS A 377 -36.97 -3.87 39.67
N ASN A 378 -37.56 -3.23 38.67
CA ASN A 378 -39.00 -3.00 38.61
C ASN A 378 -39.78 -4.32 38.45
N CYS A 379 -39.34 -5.24 37.57
CA CYS A 379 -39.91 -6.59 37.50
C CYS A 379 -39.84 -7.35 38.84
N ASN A 380 -38.70 -7.30 39.52
CA ASN A 380 -38.53 -7.95 40.83
C ASN A 380 -39.41 -7.31 41.92
N LEU A 381 -39.60 -5.99 41.88
CA LEU A 381 -40.51 -5.28 42.77
C LEU A 381 -41.98 -5.64 42.48
N GLN A 382 -42.36 -5.75 41.20
CA GLN A 382 -43.69 -6.18 40.80
C GLN A 382 -44.00 -7.60 41.29
N ILE A 383 -43.10 -8.56 41.05
CA ILE A 383 -43.21 -9.93 41.57
C ILE A 383 -43.39 -9.90 43.10
N ARG A 384 -42.56 -9.14 43.82
CA ARG A 384 -42.65 -9.04 45.28
C ARG A 384 -43.92 -8.36 45.78
N LEU A 385 -44.52 -7.47 44.98
CA LEU A 385 -45.79 -6.80 45.28
C LEU A 385 -46.96 -7.78 45.09
N ASP A 386 -46.90 -8.63 44.06
CA ASP A 386 -47.88 -9.69 43.81
C ASP A 386 -47.73 -10.86 44.82
N ASP A 387 -46.50 -11.17 45.26
CA ASP A 387 -46.24 -12.08 46.39
C ASP A 387 -46.80 -11.56 47.73
N LEU A 388 -46.75 -10.23 47.95
CA LEU A 388 -47.32 -9.62 49.16
C LEU A 388 -48.85 -9.56 49.11
N LYS A 389 -49.45 -9.32 47.93
CA LYS A 389 -50.90 -9.40 47.75
C LYS A 389 -51.42 -10.82 48.00
N SER A 390 -50.80 -11.82 47.39
CA SER A 390 -51.20 -13.22 47.57
C SER A 390 -50.98 -13.72 49.00
N LYS A 391 -50.00 -13.17 49.74
CA LYS A 391 -49.86 -13.41 51.19
C LYS A 391 -50.95 -12.74 52.01
N ASN A 392 -51.29 -11.48 51.73
CA ASN A 392 -52.42 -10.83 52.41
C ASN A 392 -53.74 -11.58 52.12
N GLU A 393 -53.95 -12.05 50.89
CA GLU A 393 -55.11 -12.90 50.54
C GLU A 393 -55.10 -14.23 51.32
N GLN A 394 -53.93 -14.84 51.54
CA GLN A 394 -53.79 -16.05 52.36
C GLN A 394 -53.93 -15.81 53.88
N ASP A 395 -53.48 -14.67 54.40
CA ASP A 395 -53.65 -14.31 55.80
C ASP A 395 -55.12 -13.93 56.07
N ASP A 396 -55.78 -13.19 55.17
CA ASP A 396 -57.23 -12.94 55.20
C ASP A 396 -58.03 -14.25 55.09
N GLU A 397 -57.66 -15.19 54.21
CA GLU A 397 -58.29 -16.52 54.14
C GLU A 397 -58.03 -17.36 55.41
N MET A 398 -56.83 -17.29 55.99
CA MET A 398 -56.53 -17.98 57.26
C MET A 398 -57.32 -17.41 58.43
N ASP A 399 -57.52 -16.10 58.50
CA ASP A 399 -58.26 -15.47 59.59
C ASP A 399 -59.79 -15.65 59.41
N VAL A 400 -60.29 -15.67 58.18
CA VAL A 400 -61.65 -16.15 57.89
C VAL A 400 -61.81 -17.64 58.26
N MET A 401 -60.80 -18.47 58.01
CA MET A 401 -60.85 -19.91 58.35
C MET A 401 -60.52 -20.22 59.82
N SER A 402 -59.93 -19.29 60.57
CA SER A 402 -59.79 -19.36 62.04
C SER A 402 -61.14 -18.98 62.66
N PHE A 403 -61.70 -17.85 62.27
CA PHE A 403 -63.02 -17.35 62.67
C PHE A 403 -64.13 -18.35 62.37
N LEU A 404 -64.17 -18.94 61.16
CA LEU A 404 -65.15 -19.98 60.81
C LEU A 404 -64.97 -21.28 61.63
N ARG A 405 -63.74 -21.63 62.04
CA ARG A 405 -63.49 -22.79 62.91
C ARG A 405 -63.88 -22.50 64.37
N GLU A 406 -63.71 -21.27 64.82
CA GLU A 406 -64.16 -20.82 66.14
C GLU A 406 -65.69 -20.77 66.20
N MET A 407 -66.35 -20.13 65.23
CA MET A 407 -67.80 -20.19 65.04
C MET A 407 -68.34 -21.62 64.86
N ALA A 408 -67.57 -22.54 64.25
CA ALA A 408 -67.99 -23.94 64.12
C ALA A 408 -67.95 -24.69 65.45
N LYS A 409 -66.94 -24.43 66.31
CA LYS A 409 -66.90 -24.96 67.69
C LYS A 409 -68.03 -24.38 68.53
N GLU A 410 -68.21 -23.06 68.47
CA GLU A 410 -69.27 -22.35 69.17
C GLU A 410 -70.67 -22.83 68.71
N LYS A 411 -70.83 -23.15 67.42
CA LYS A 411 -72.04 -23.82 66.91
C LYS A 411 -72.17 -25.29 67.35
N GLN A 412 -71.10 -26.03 67.58
CA GLN A 412 -71.18 -27.40 68.09
C GLN A 412 -71.55 -27.45 69.58
N GLU A 413 -71.11 -26.47 70.39
CA GLU A 413 -71.62 -26.29 71.76
C GLU A 413 -73.06 -25.78 71.77
N ASN A 414 -73.39 -24.77 70.95
CA ASN A 414 -74.76 -24.23 70.89
C ASN A 414 -75.78 -25.15 70.20
N GLN A 415 -75.37 -26.10 69.34
CA GLN A 415 -76.27 -27.12 68.79
C GLN A 415 -76.69 -28.20 69.79
N ARG A 416 -76.06 -28.27 70.98
CA ARG A 416 -76.60 -29.05 72.12
C ARG A 416 -77.66 -28.29 72.93
N LEU A 417 -77.94 -27.03 72.60
CA LEU A 417 -78.86 -26.15 73.33
C LEU A 417 -79.99 -25.57 72.45
N ALA A 418 -80.10 -25.98 71.18
CA ALA A 418 -81.07 -25.47 70.23
C ALA A 418 -81.87 -26.57 69.48
N GLU A 419 -82.12 -27.71 70.13
CA GLU A 419 -83.21 -28.62 69.74
C GLU A 419 -84.58 -28.00 70.10
N MET A 420 -84.96 -26.87 69.49
CA MET A 420 -86.33 -26.37 69.53
C MET A 420 -86.63 -25.33 68.44
N HIS A 421 -87.77 -25.51 67.77
CA HIS A 421 -88.46 -24.55 66.87
C HIS A 421 -87.97 -24.32 65.42
N THR A 422 -88.46 -25.20 64.53
CA THR A 422 -89.38 -24.90 63.40
C THR A 422 -89.14 -23.70 62.43
N LYS A 423 -89.02 -24.04 61.12
CA LYS A 423 -89.71 -23.44 59.93
C LYS A 423 -89.39 -21.94 59.59
N GLU A 424 -89.36 -21.46 58.34
CA GLU A 424 -90.04 -21.85 57.08
C GLU A 424 -89.47 -21.06 55.84
N LYS A 425 -89.58 -21.60 54.59
CA LYS A 425 -89.65 -20.87 53.26
C LYS A 425 -88.41 -19.98 52.88
N LYS A 426 -88.11 -19.47 51.65
CA LYS A 426 -88.47 -19.63 50.20
C LYS A 426 -87.44 -18.80 49.35
N ASP A 427 -87.32 -18.76 48.00
CA ASP A 427 -87.70 -19.57 46.80
C ASP A 427 -86.67 -19.24 45.65
N LYS A 428 -86.71 -19.97 44.52
CA LYS A 428 -86.25 -19.69 43.11
C LYS A 428 -85.37 -18.45 42.76
N LYS A 429 -84.20 -18.64 42.11
CA LYS A 429 -83.92 -18.75 40.62
C LYS A 429 -84.21 -17.51 39.74
N HIS A 430 -83.19 -16.93 39.05
CA HIS A 430 -82.93 -17.13 37.60
C HIS A 430 -81.73 -16.35 36.99
N SER A 431 -81.01 -16.99 36.03
CA SER A 431 -80.36 -16.40 34.81
C SER A 431 -79.15 -15.42 34.96
N ASP A 432 -78.22 -15.24 34.00
CA ASP A 432 -77.92 -15.97 32.74
C ASP A 432 -76.44 -15.83 32.26
N LYS A 433 -76.10 -16.65 31.25
CA LYS A 433 -74.90 -16.80 30.38
C LYS A 433 -73.79 -15.72 30.26
N LYS A 434 -72.55 -16.24 30.37
CA LYS A 434 -71.45 -16.31 29.35
C LYS A 434 -71.42 -15.36 28.13
N LYS A 435 -70.27 -14.66 27.95
CA LYS A 435 -69.28 -14.71 26.82
C LYS A 435 -68.28 -13.54 27.01
N GLU A 436 -66.96 -13.70 27.11
CA GLU A 436 -65.95 -14.25 26.17
C GLU A 436 -65.79 -13.47 24.84
N LYS A 437 -64.76 -12.59 24.73
CA LYS A 437 -63.62 -12.73 23.77
C LYS A 437 -62.63 -11.53 23.72
N ARG A 438 -61.35 -11.87 23.96
CA ARG A 438 -60.05 -11.46 23.36
C ARG A 438 -59.91 -10.26 22.38
N LYS A 439 -58.65 -9.76 22.32
CA LYS A 439 -57.95 -8.91 21.31
C LYS A 439 -58.14 -7.38 21.48
N SER A 440 -57.18 -6.48 21.15
CA SER A 440 -55.75 -6.62 20.77
C SER A 440 -55.06 -5.24 20.57
N PHE A 441 -53.73 -5.21 20.68
CA PHE A 441 -52.77 -4.36 19.92
C PHE A 441 -52.62 -2.84 20.19
N VAL A 442 -51.36 -2.45 20.02
CA VAL A 442 -50.70 -1.13 20.11
C VAL A 442 -51.08 -0.18 18.96
N LYS A 443 -51.19 1.12 19.26
CA LYS A 443 -50.96 2.34 18.45
C LYS A 443 -50.79 3.49 19.45
N ASP A 444 -50.12 4.62 19.26
CA ASP A 444 -49.17 5.22 18.31
C ASP A 444 -48.87 6.58 18.99
N ASP A 445 -47.63 6.91 19.36
CA ASP A 445 -47.30 8.24 19.92
C ASP A 445 -46.76 9.15 18.80
N GLU A 446 -47.57 10.13 18.39
CA GLU A 446 -47.13 11.23 17.52
C GLU A 446 -46.43 12.32 18.37
N ILE A 447 -45.20 12.71 17.99
CA ILE A 447 -44.52 13.88 18.57
C ILE A 447 -44.48 15.00 17.51
N PRO A 448 -45.22 16.11 17.70
CA PRO A 448 -45.03 17.31 16.91
C PRO A 448 -43.93 18.21 17.50
N VAL A 449 -43.18 18.85 16.59
CA VAL A 449 -42.10 19.81 16.89
C VAL A 449 -42.67 21.17 17.30
N ALA A 450 -42.15 21.81 18.37
CA ALA A 450 -42.01 23.27 18.46
C ALA A 450 -41.26 23.76 19.72
N ARG A 451 -40.27 24.65 19.51
CA ARG A 451 -39.90 25.82 20.38
C ARG A 451 -39.44 25.55 21.84
N SER A 452 -38.68 26.41 22.51
CA SER A 452 -37.77 27.51 22.13
C SER A 452 -36.99 27.99 23.38
N LEU A 453 -35.74 28.43 23.19
CA LEU A 453 -35.03 29.47 23.96
C LEU A 453 -35.39 29.74 25.44
N SER A 454 -34.42 29.49 26.34
CA SER A 454 -34.09 30.33 27.50
C SER A 454 -32.66 30.03 27.95
N SER A 455 -31.64 30.80 27.53
CA SER A 455 -31.16 32.01 28.20
C SER A 455 -30.51 31.76 29.58
N PHE A 456 -29.18 31.91 29.64
CA PHE A 456 -28.52 32.39 30.85
C PHE A 456 -27.37 33.34 30.46
N GLU A 457 -27.55 34.62 30.73
CA GLU A 457 -26.53 35.65 30.52
C GLU A 457 -25.62 35.78 31.76
N GLY A 458 -24.38 36.20 31.51
CA GLY A 458 -23.70 37.13 32.40
C GLY A 458 -22.74 36.55 33.44
N LYS A 459 -21.43 36.73 33.18
CA LYS A 459 -20.70 37.86 33.78
C LYS A 459 -19.32 38.05 33.14
N ASP A 460 -19.15 39.19 32.48
CA ASP A 460 -17.82 39.75 32.17
C ASP A 460 -17.09 40.17 33.44
N LYS A 461 -15.75 40.22 33.35
CA LYS A 461 -14.95 41.37 33.82
C LYS A 461 -13.54 41.36 33.23
N ASP A 462 -13.14 42.56 32.74
CA ASP A 462 -11.78 43.08 32.53
C ASP A 462 -10.80 42.22 31.68
N GLY A 463 -10.26 42.63 30.52
CA GLY A 463 -10.07 43.96 29.91
C GLY A 463 -8.58 44.35 29.94
N GLY A 464 -7.88 44.71 28.86
CA GLY A 464 -8.19 44.75 27.42
C GLY A 464 -7.10 45.54 26.67
N LYS A 465 -6.97 45.41 25.34
CA LYS A 465 -6.40 46.44 24.41
C LYS A 465 -6.53 46.02 22.93
N ASN A 466 -7.01 46.95 22.11
CA ASN A 466 -7.24 46.78 20.67
C ASN A 466 -5.98 47.07 19.83
N SER A 467 -5.82 46.36 18.69
CA SER A 467 -5.66 47.05 17.39
C SER A 467 -5.94 46.14 16.18
N TYR A 468 -6.99 46.52 15.43
CA TYR A 468 -7.14 46.44 13.97
C TYR A 468 -6.44 45.32 13.17
N TYR A 469 -7.23 44.34 12.70
CA TYR A 469 -7.09 43.81 11.35
C TYR A 469 -8.38 43.98 10.56
N LYS A 470 -8.27 44.52 9.34
CA LYS A 470 -9.36 44.61 8.36
C LYS A 470 -9.88 43.20 8.06
N ARG A 471 -11.20 43.00 8.12
CA ARG A 471 -11.85 41.95 7.32
C ARG A 471 -12.03 42.48 5.91
N GLU A 472 -11.35 41.85 4.95
CA GLU A 472 -11.78 41.88 3.55
C GLU A 472 -12.52 40.58 3.26
N ASN A 473 -13.66 40.69 2.58
CA ASN A 473 -14.62 39.59 2.44
C ASN A 473 -14.14 38.56 1.41
N CYS A 474 -13.80 37.34 1.84
CA CYS A 474 -13.84 36.19 0.95
C CYS A 474 -15.30 35.88 0.62
N ALA A 475 -15.68 36.06 -0.65
CA ALA A 475 -17.02 35.79 -1.13
C ALA A 475 -17.36 34.30 -0.97
N SER A 476 -18.50 34.01 -0.35
CA SER A 476 -19.04 32.65 -0.24
C SER A 476 -19.52 32.16 -1.61
N VAL A 477 -18.71 31.32 -2.27
CA VAL A 477 -19.18 30.51 -3.40
C VAL A 477 -20.02 29.37 -2.83
N CYS A 478 -21.32 29.62 -2.68
CA CYS A 478 -22.29 28.59 -2.30
C CYS A 478 -22.42 27.57 -3.43
N ILE A 479 -21.84 26.38 -3.25
CA ILE A 479 -22.16 25.23 -4.11
C ILE A 479 -23.54 24.72 -3.70
N SER A 480 -24.51 24.85 -4.61
CA SER A 480 -25.91 24.49 -4.42
C SER A 480 -26.10 22.99 -4.17
N SER A 481 -26.92 22.65 -3.17
CA SER A 481 -27.15 21.29 -2.64
C SER A 481 -27.98 20.34 -3.53
N GLU A 482 -28.06 20.57 -4.85
CA GLU A 482 -28.89 19.76 -5.76
C GLU A 482 -28.14 18.66 -6.53
N TYR A 483 -26.82 18.53 -6.36
CA TYR A 483 -26.00 17.59 -7.13
C TYR A 483 -25.74 16.22 -6.46
N GLU A 484 -25.95 16.09 -5.16
CA GLU A 484 -25.69 14.84 -4.40
C GLU A 484 -26.78 13.76 -4.62
N GLU A 485 -28.05 14.15 -4.74
CA GLU A 485 -29.18 13.20 -4.71
C GLU A 485 -29.29 12.34 -5.98
N LYS A 486 -28.81 12.85 -7.13
CA LYS A 486 -28.87 12.13 -8.42
C LYS A 486 -27.75 11.10 -8.63
N LYS A 487 -26.74 11.03 -7.75
CA LYS A 487 -25.62 10.06 -7.88
C LYS A 487 -25.84 8.76 -7.09
N LYS A 488 -26.56 8.79 -5.96
CA LYS A 488 -26.84 7.60 -5.12
C LYS A 488 -27.72 6.55 -5.81
N ASN A 489 -28.57 6.93 -6.78
CA ASN A 489 -29.45 6.00 -7.52
C ASN A 489 -28.84 5.37 -8.78
N ARG A 490 -27.53 5.55 -9.06
CA ARG A 490 -26.86 4.93 -10.22
C ARG A 490 -25.80 3.86 -9.88
N LEU A 491 -25.40 3.73 -8.62
CA LEU A 491 -24.37 2.76 -8.17
C LEU A 491 -24.93 1.44 -7.62
N SER A 492 -26.25 1.28 -7.53
CA SER A 492 -26.92 0.10 -6.97
C SER A 492 -27.54 -0.85 -8.02
N ARG A 493 -27.17 -0.73 -9.30
CA ARG A 493 -27.75 -1.53 -10.40
C ARG A 493 -26.79 -2.11 -11.46
N SER A 494 -25.48 -2.03 -11.27
CA SER A 494 -24.49 -2.65 -12.18
C SER A 494 -23.83 -3.94 -11.66
N PHE A 495 -24.14 -4.37 -10.44
CA PHE A 495 -23.64 -5.60 -9.82
C PHE A 495 -24.69 -6.73 -9.80
N LEU A 496 -25.29 -7.06 -10.96
CA LEU A 496 -26.01 -8.32 -11.18
C LEU A 496 -26.42 -8.45 -12.65
N GLY A 497 -25.67 -9.26 -13.42
CA GLY A 497 -26.09 -9.72 -14.75
C GLY A 497 -25.01 -9.69 -15.82
N LEU A 498 -24.37 -10.85 -16.05
CA LEU A 498 -24.14 -11.49 -17.37
C LEU A 498 -23.01 -12.54 -17.29
N PHE A 499 -23.33 -13.72 -16.75
CA PHE A 499 -22.82 -14.96 -17.33
C PHE A 499 -23.82 -15.43 -18.41
N ASP A 500 -23.32 -16.25 -19.35
CA ASP A 500 -24.02 -16.90 -20.48
C ASP A 500 -24.57 -16.02 -21.63
N LYS A 501 -23.88 -16.07 -22.78
CA LYS A 501 -24.42 -16.75 -23.98
C LYS A 501 -23.41 -17.00 -25.13
N LYS A 502 -23.12 -18.30 -25.31
CA LYS A 502 -22.83 -19.07 -26.54
C LYS A 502 -22.48 -18.37 -27.87
N LYS A 503 -21.39 -18.88 -28.46
CA LYS A 503 -21.09 -19.10 -29.91
C LYS A 503 -22.21 -18.80 -30.91
N LYS A 504 -21.84 -18.12 -32.01
CA LYS A 504 -22.26 -18.50 -33.38
C LYS A 504 -21.16 -18.18 -34.39
N GLU A 505 -20.83 -19.18 -35.21
CA GLU A 505 -19.94 -19.05 -36.36
C GLU A 505 -20.68 -18.43 -37.56
N LYS A 506 -19.92 -17.82 -38.48
CA LYS A 506 -20.14 -18.02 -39.93
C LYS A 506 -18.87 -17.73 -40.75
N LYS A 507 -18.46 -18.71 -41.55
CA LYS A 507 -17.43 -18.59 -42.60
C LYS A 507 -18.05 -18.14 -43.93
N SER A 508 -17.28 -17.38 -44.70
CA SER A 508 -17.17 -17.39 -46.19
C SER A 508 -16.49 -16.08 -46.64
N GLY A 509 -15.45 -16.04 -47.48
CA GLY A 509 -14.67 -17.10 -48.14
C GLY A 509 -14.03 -16.53 -49.42
N ASP A 510 -12.76 -16.87 -49.67
CA ASP A 510 -12.04 -16.98 -50.97
C ASP A 510 -11.98 -15.72 -51.89
N GLU A 511 -11.04 -15.47 -52.80
CA GLU A 511 -9.69 -15.95 -53.20
C GLU A 511 -9.03 -14.79 -54.04
N SER A 512 -7.75 -14.69 -54.43
CA SER A 512 -6.48 -15.43 -54.25
C SER A 512 -5.32 -14.37 -54.19
N GLY A 513 -4.02 -14.65 -54.02
CA GLY A 513 -3.08 -15.29 -54.95
C GLY A 513 -1.66 -14.66 -54.79
N CYS A 514 -0.58 -15.35 -55.22
CA CYS A 514 0.84 -14.98 -55.04
C CYS A 514 1.21 -13.59 -55.63
N ASP A 515 2.30 -12.89 -55.24
CA ASP A 515 3.68 -13.37 -55.33
C ASP A 515 4.73 -12.56 -54.52
N SER A 516 6.00 -12.94 -54.66
CA SER A 516 7.11 -12.53 -53.79
C SER A 516 7.96 -11.33 -54.27
N SER A 517 8.69 -10.75 -53.30
CA SER A 517 9.96 -10.00 -53.43
C SER A 517 9.98 -8.49 -53.74
N VAL A 518 11.17 -7.92 -53.48
CA VAL A 518 11.69 -6.57 -53.76
C VAL A 518 11.41 -5.48 -52.71
N LEU A 519 12.52 -4.99 -52.15
CA LEU A 519 12.64 -3.76 -51.38
C LEU A 519 12.28 -2.54 -52.26
N ASP A 520 11.61 -1.53 -51.71
CA ASP A 520 12.26 -0.22 -51.67
C ASP A 520 11.70 0.72 -50.59
N SER A 521 12.56 1.67 -50.25
CA SER A 521 12.38 2.81 -49.36
C SER A 521 11.38 3.84 -49.88
N SER A 522 10.51 4.33 -48.99
CA SER A 522 10.01 5.72 -49.08
C SER A 522 9.54 6.21 -47.71
N GLU A 523 9.92 7.44 -47.38
CA GLU A 523 9.66 8.06 -46.09
C GLU A 523 8.20 8.50 -45.98
N THR A 524 7.42 7.91 -45.06
CA THR A 524 6.23 8.57 -44.53
C THR A 524 6.56 9.24 -43.20
N VAL A 525 7.03 10.49 -43.29
CA VAL A 525 7.23 11.37 -42.14
C VAL A 525 5.88 11.66 -41.49
N TYR A 526 5.58 10.98 -40.39
CA TYR A 526 4.53 11.43 -39.47
C TYR A 526 5.13 12.45 -38.51
N PRO A 527 4.49 13.62 -38.30
CA PRO A 527 5.04 14.64 -37.42
C PRO A 527 5.07 14.12 -35.98
N VAL A 528 6.27 14.08 -35.40
CA VAL A 528 6.45 13.77 -33.98
C VAL A 528 5.86 14.92 -33.16
N SER A 529 4.59 14.79 -32.78
CA SER A 529 3.98 15.63 -31.76
C SER A 529 4.64 15.28 -30.43
N VAL A 530 5.73 15.95 -30.09
CA VAL A 530 6.35 15.90 -28.77
C VAL A 530 5.35 16.50 -27.78
N SER A 531 4.55 15.65 -27.15
CA SER A 531 3.74 16.05 -26.01
C SER A 531 4.69 16.49 -24.90
N ALA A 532 4.75 17.79 -24.66
CA ALA A 532 5.50 18.38 -23.57
C ALA A 532 4.83 18.05 -22.22
N ASN A 533 4.90 16.78 -21.82
CA ASN A 533 4.53 16.35 -20.49
C ASN A 533 5.64 16.83 -19.55
N THR A 534 5.30 17.83 -18.75
CA THR A 534 6.17 18.44 -17.74
C THR A 534 6.82 17.40 -16.84
N PRO A 535 8.15 17.48 -16.57
CA PRO A 535 8.77 16.68 -15.53
C PRO A 535 8.09 16.90 -14.18
N SER A 536 8.13 15.88 -13.31
CA SER A 536 7.62 15.94 -11.94
C SER A 536 8.17 17.16 -11.19
N LEU A 537 7.30 18.11 -10.85
CA LEU A 537 7.67 19.34 -10.14
C LEU A 537 7.78 19.09 -8.63
N ARG A 538 8.74 18.27 -8.19
CA ARG A 538 9.00 18.08 -6.75
C ARG A 538 9.48 19.38 -6.12
N SER A 539 8.80 19.79 -5.05
CA SER A 539 9.28 20.85 -4.17
C SER A 539 10.39 20.29 -3.28
N ASN A 540 11.65 20.49 -3.67
CA ASN A 540 12.82 20.35 -2.78
C ASN A 540 12.77 21.43 -1.69
N VAL A 541 11.82 21.29 -0.77
CA VAL A 541 11.72 22.01 0.49
C VAL A 541 11.95 20.97 1.56
N HIS A 542 13.07 21.05 2.26
CA HIS A 542 13.29 20.24 3.45
C HIS A 542 12.21 20.58 4.48
N LEU A 543 11.48 19.55 4.91
CA LEU A 543 10.57 19.58 6.06
C LEU A 543 11.37 19.44 7.37
#